data_AF-A0A7S3FAM4-F1
#
_entry.id   AF-A0A7S3FAM4-F1
#
_cell.length_a   1.000
_cell.length_b   1.000
_cell.length_c   1.000
_cell.angle_alpha   90.00
_cell.angle_beta   90.00
_cell.angle_gamma   90.00
#
_symmetry.space_group_name_H-M   'P 1'
#
loop_
_entity.id
_entity.type
_entity.pdbx_description
1 polymer ?
#
loop_
_entity_poly.entity_id
_entity_poly.type
_entity_poly.pdbx_seq_one_letter_code
_entity_poly.pdbx_strand_id
1 'polypeptide(L)'
;MYRRAGVEPGWAQGNQITFHLSPPRPLSHGRRVVNEEALLDVLREYGPVQTVQFRSSTPFEEQVQTMANSSIFVAIHTSVLTNAVLLRPGAAVFEITPCNLQWGQLEQFMKTLTTAGGDIHHFAWRCENISHTHHHEAAQRRKFSHWLQRECMGEECVEAAVKVDVEVDLDEFRRLLDARLPQILAGESAQSLDVKWEDMPTLYKPAAPVESEEEASDAAAEQGAEMAAPRSTPAPPK
;
A
#
# COMPACT_ATOMS: atom_id res chain seq x y z
N MET A 1 8.64 -5.91 28.31
CA MET A 1 9.57 -5.09 27.50
C MET A 1 9.72 -3.69 28.08
N TYR A 2 8.66 -2.89 28.14
CA TYR A 2 8.66 -1.47 28.55
C TYR A 2 9.35 -1.15 29.88
N ARG A 3 9.04 -1.90 30.96
CA ARG A 3 9.70 -1.73 32.26
C ARG A 3 11.23 -1.89 32.22
N ARG A 4 11.77 -2.74 31.33
CA ARG A 4 13.23 -2.88 31.17
C ARG A 4 13.84 -1.74 30.36
N ALA A 5 13.03 -1.06 29.55
CA ALA A 5 13.43 0.09 28.76
C ALA A 5 13.25 1.43 29.50
N GLY A 6 12.82 1.42 30.77
CA GLY A 6 12.54 2.64 31.53
C GLY A 6 11.28 3.39 31.10
N VAL A 7 10.45 2.77 30.23
CA VAL A 7 9.25 3.38 29.67
C VAL A 7 8.04 3.03 30.52
N GLU A 8 7.43 4.07 31.10
CA GLU A 8 6.08 4.01 31.69
C GLU A 8 5.08 4.28 30.57
N PRO A 9 4.32 3.26 30.12
CA PRO A 9 3.49 3.47 28.95
C PRO A 9 2.20 4.21 29.35
N GLY A 10 1.71 5.09 28.47
CA GLY A 10 0.66 6.09 28.76
C GLY A 10 -0.77 5.54 28.94
N TRP A 11 -0.97 4.47 29.71
CA TRP A 11 -2.22 3.70 29.79
C TRP A 11 -3.38 4.52 30.37
N ALA A 12 -3.08 5.66 31.00
CA ALA A 12 -4.03 6.52 31.70
C ALA A 12 -4.65 7.64 30.85
N GLN A 13 -4.13 7.91 29.65
CA GLN A 13 -4.64 8.97 28.76
C GLN A 13 -5.59 8.31 27.75
N GLY A 14 -6.84 8.12 28.18
CA GLY A 14 -7.82 7.24 27.53
C GLY A 14 -7.95 7.36 26.01
N ASN A 15 -8.25 6.24 25.36
CA ASN A 15 -8.73 6.01 23.98
C ASN A 15 -8.32 6.99 22.87
N GLN A 16 -7.18 7.69 22.98
CA GLN A 16 -6.64 8.44 21.87
C GLN A 16 -6.04 7.45 20.87
N ILE A 17 -6.66 7.41 19.70
CA ILE A 17 -6.13 6.70 18.55
C ILE A 17 -5.00 7.58 18.02
N THR A 18 -3.78 7.36 18.51
CA THR A 18 -2.60 8.02 17.93
C THR A 18 -2.15 7.21 16.74
N PHE A 19 -2.26 7.79 15.55
CA PHE A 19 -1.68 7.24 14.34
C PHE A 19 -0.24 7.69 14.18
N HIS A 20 0.66 6.74 13.94
CA HIS A 20 2.02 7.06 13.53
C HIS A 20 2.22 6.72 12.07
N LEU A 21 2.41 7.74 11.24
CA LEU A 21 2.84 7.58 9.86
C LEU A 21 4.35 7.79 9.80
N SER A 22 5.10 6.82 9.25
CA SER A 22 6.52 7.04 8.99
C SER A 22 6.69 7.78 7.68
N PRO A 23 7.16 9.05 7.68
CA PRO A 23 7.32 9.79 6.45
C PRO A 23 8.54 9.23 5.72
N PRO A 24 8.50 9.23 4.40
CA PRO A 24 9.56 8.63 3.64
C PRO A 24 10.86 9.42 3.71
N ARG A 25 11.98 8.74 3.48
CA ARG A 25 13.32 9.36 3.45
C ARG A 25 13.41 10.35 2.28
N PRO A 26 13.94 11.57 2.46
CA PRO A 26 14.16 12.51 1.36
C PRO A 26 15.37 12.17 0.47
N LEU A 27 15.80 10.91 0.38
CA LEU A 27 17.03 10.52 -0.36
C LEU A 27 16.86 9.18 -1.08
N SER A 28 16.96 9.23 -2.41
CA SER A 28 17.33 8.21 -3.43
C SER A 28 16.88 6.73 -3.34
N HIS A 29 16.32 6.25 -2.24
CA HIS A 29 16.11 4.81 -1.96
C HIS A 29 14.94 4.55 -0.99
N GLY A 30 13.86 5.33 -1.04
CA GLY A 30 12.70 5.14 -0.16
C GLY A 30 11.38 5.33 -0.88
N ARG A 31 10.42 4.45 -0.60
CA ARG A 31 9.04 4.57 -1.08
C ARG A 31 8.31 5.67 -0.34
N ARG A 32 7.52 6.49 -1.04
CA ARG A 32 6.70 7.58 -0.48
C ARG A 32 5.21 7.29 -0.64
N VAL A 33 4.38 7.87 0.24
CA VAL A 33 2.95 8.01 -0.02
C VAL A 33 2.74 9.36 -0.71
N VAL A 34 2.35 9.38 -1.99
CA VAL A 34 2.29 10.63 -2.77
C VAL A 34 1.19 11.57 -2.30
N ASN A 35 0.09 11.01 -1.79
CA ASN A 35 -1.05 11.72 -1.24
C ASN A 35 -1.05 11.68 0.31
N GLU A 36 0.13 11.79 0.92
CA GLU A 36 0.32 11.71 2.37
C GLU A 36 -0.60 12.65 3.16
N GLU A 37 -0.69 13.93 2.78
CA GLU A 37 -1.55 14.89 3.50
C GLU A 37 -3.03 14.49 3.47
N ALA A 38 -3.52 14.00 2.33
CA ALA A 38 -4.91 13.55 2.21
C ALA A 38 -5.15 12.27 3.03
N LEU A 39 -4.17 11.36 3.09
CA LEU A 39 -4.22 10.22 4.00
C LEU A 39 -4.24 10.68 5.47
N LEU A 40 -3.39 11.63 5.85
CA LEU A 40 -3.38 12.18 7.21
C LEU A 40 -4.73 12.81 7.57
N ASP A 41 -5.40 13.47 6.63
CA ASP A 41 -6.76 14.01 6.83
C ASP A 41 -7.78 12.90 7.11
N VAL A 42 -7.75 11.80 6.35
CA VAL A 42 -8.59 10.61 6.64
C VAL A 42 -8.29 10.07 8.05
N LEU A 43 -7.02 9.92 8.42
CA LEU A 43 -6.63 9.40 9.74
C LEU A 43 -7.09 10.32 10.88
N ARG A 44 -7.04 11.64 10.69
CA ARG A 44 -7.45 12.65 11.67
C ARG A 44 -8.93 12.57 12.03
N GLU A 45 -9.77 11.99 11.17
CA GLU A 45 -11.19 11.77 11.47
C GLU A 45 -11.42 10.69 12.55
N TYR A 46 -10.46 9.79 12.74
CA TYR A 46 -10.54 8.72 13.74
C TYR A 46 -9.81 9.06 15.04
N GLY A 47 -8.88 10.02 15.01
CA GLY A 47 -8.15 10.45 16.20
C GLY A 47 -6.93 11.32 15.88
N PRO A 48 -6.18 11.75 16.91
CA PRO A 48 -4.97 12.53 16.70
C PRO A 48 -3.93 11.76 15.89
N VAL A 49 -3.22 12.47 15.03
CA VAL A 49 -2.19 11.87 14.17
C VAL A 49 -0.84 12.51 14.48
N GLN A 50 0.18 11.68 14.66
CA GLN A 50 1.56 12.08 14.84
C GLN A 50 2.45 11.43 13.77
N THR A 51 2.93 12.20 12.81
CA THR A 51 3.93 11.72 11.85
C THR A 51 5.29 11.60 12.53
N VAL A 52 5.97 10.45 12.39
CA VAL A 52 7.26 10.19 13.05
C VAL A 52 8.28 9.59 12.09
N GLN A 53 9.45 10.25 11.99
CA GLN A 53 10.59 9.73 11.25
C GLN A 53 11.69 9.24 12.19
N PHE A 54 11.85 7.93 12.31
CA PHE A 54 13.01 7.38 12.99
C PHE A 54 14.25 7.47 12.12
N ARG A 55 15.26 8.19 12.61
CA ARG A 55 16.55 8.35 11.97
C ARG A 55 17.56 7.45 12.66
N SER A 56 18.71 7.21 12.02
CA SER A 56 19.84 6.52 12.67
C SER A 56 20.32 7.22 13.94
N SER A 57 20.02 8.52 14.09
CA SER A 57 20.30 9.32 15.26
C SER A 57 19.19 9.31 16.32
N THR A 58 18.02 8.73 16.04
CA THR A 58 16.92 8.70 17.02
C THR A 58 17.25 7.70 18.13
N PRO A 59 17.33 8.12 19.40
CA PRO A 59 17.60 7.22 20.51
C PRO A 59 16.60 6.07 20.57
N PHE A 60 17.07 4.85 20.85
CA PHE A 60 16.20 3.68 20.91
C PHE A 60 15.07 3.84 21.94
N GLU A 61 15.34 4.47 23.09
CA GLU A 61 14.33 4.77 24.10
C GLU A 61 13.19 5.63 23.55
N GLU A 62 13.50 6.63 22.72
CA GLU A 62 12.48 7.48 22.07
C GLU A 62 11.63 6.65 21.10
N GLN A 63 12.24 5.72 20.35
CA GLN A 63 11.50 4.81 19.46
C GLN A 63 10.54 3.91 20.26
N VAL A 64 11.02 3.29 21.34
CA VAL A 64 10.19 2.46 22.22
C VAL A 64 9.07 3.26 22.84
N GLN A 65 9.36 4.45 23.38
CA GLN A 65 8.35 5.30 24.02
C GLN A 65 7.27 5.75 23.02
N THR A 66 7.69 6.12 21.80
CA THR A 66 6.77 6.49 20.72
C THR A 66 5.83 5.33 20.41
N MET A 67 6.39 4.16 20.08
CA MET A 67 5.60 2.98 19.70
C MET A 67 4.72 2.46 20.85
N ALA A 68 5.20 2.49 22.10
CA ALA A 68 4.43 2.04 23.25
C ALA A 68 3.19 2.92 23.52
N ASN A 69 3.24 4.18 23.11
CA ASN A 69 2.14 5.13 23.24
C ASN A 69 1.22 5.16 22.00
N SER A 70 1.60 4.47 20.92
CA SER A 70 0.78 4.34 19.71
C SER A 70 -0.32 3.31 19.92
N SER A 71 -1.57 3.70 19.61
CA SER A 71 -2.68 2.75 19.50
C SER A 71 -2.74 2.16 18.09
N ILE A 72 -2.42 2.97 17.07
CA ILE A 72 -2.44 2.55 15.67
C ILE A 72 -1.14 2.99 14.99
N PHE A 73 -0.53 2.08 14.24
CA PHE A 73 0.67 2.34 13.46
C PHE A 73 0.36 2.15 11.97
N VAL A 74 0.61 3.19 11.17
CA VAL A 74 0.39 3.16 9.72
C VAL A 74 1.73 3.29 9.04
N ALA A 75 2.10 2.33 8.20
CA ALA A 75 3.39 2.38 7.55
C ALA A 75 3.36 1.73 6.18
N ILE A 76 4.10 2.32 5.24
CA ILE A 76 4.42 1.66 3.98
C ILE A 76 5.32 0.46 4.24
N HIS A 77 5.02 -0.66 3.57
CA HIS A 77 5.75 -1.92 3.67
C HIS A 77 7.24 -1.65 3.47
N THR A 78 8.02 -1.59 4.55
CA THR A 78 9.46 -1.30 4.54
C THR A 78 10.05 -1.81 5.85
N SER A 79 11.36 -1.67 6.04
CA SER A 79 12.02 -2.05 7.28
C SER A 79 11.46 -1.34 8.51
N VAL A 80 10.78 -0.19 8.38
CA VAL A 80 10.20 0.52 9.54
C VAL A 80 9.12 -0.28 10.26
N LEU A 81 8.45 -1.21 9.56
CA LEU A 81 7.45 -2.09 10.15
C LEU A 81 8.03 -3.02 11.22
N THR A 82 9.34 -3.25 11.23
CA THR A 82 10.00 -4.00 12.31
C THR A 82 9.81 -3.35 13.68
N ASN A 83 9.54 -2.04 13.74
CA ASN A 83 9.22 -1.35 14.99
C ASN A 83 7.83 -1.72 15.55
N ALA A 84 6.96 -2.36 14.77
CA ALA A 84 5.63 -2.75 15.23
C ALA A 84 5.65 -3.69 16.44
N VAL A 85 6.73 -4.43 16.67
CA VAL A 85 6.90 -5.27 17.88
C VAL A 85 7.02 -4.46 19.17
N LEU A 86 7.27 -3.15 19.05
CA LEU A 86 7.34 -2.21 20.17
C LEU A 86 5.97 -1.59 20.49
N LEU A 87 4.91 -2.02 19.80
CA LEU A 87 3.54 -1.62 20.09
C LEU A 87 3.03 -2.34 21.35
N ARG A 88 2.14 -1.66 22.06
CA ARG A 88 1.40 -2.24 23.18
C ARG A 88 0.44 -3.34 22.69
N PRO A 89 0.13 -4.36 23.52
CA PRO A 89 -0.96 -5.28 23.23
C PRO A 89 -2.29 -4.55 23.00
N GLY A 90 -3.09 -5.07 22.07
CA GLY A 90 -4.33 -4.47 21.58
C GLY A 90 -4.14 -3.31 20.58
N ALA A 91 -2.89 -2.90 20.29
CA ALA A 91 -2.63 -1.96 19.21
C ALA A 91 -2.77 -2.61 17.83
N ALA A 92 -2.88 -1.79 16.78
CA ALA A 92 -2.99 -2.28 15.42
C ALA A 92 -1.97 -1.67 14.47
N VAL A 93 -1.57 -2.46 13.48
CA VAL A 93 -0.81 -2.05 12.31
C VAL A 93 -1.73 -2.01 11.10
N PHE A 94 -1.68 -0.91 10.34
CA PHE A 94 -2.24 -0.80 9.00
C PHE A 94 -1.09 -0.56 8.02
N GLU A 95 -0.67 -1.64 7.39
CA GLU A 95 0.39 -1.67 6.40
C GLU A 95 -0.11 -1.16 5.04
N ILE A 96 0.72 -0.39 4.33
CA ILE A 96 0.47 0.06 2.95
C ILE A 96 1.43 -0.70 2.03
N THR A 97 0.88 -1.56 1.16
CA THR A 97 1.68 -2.40 0.27
C THR A 97 1.59 -1.91 -1.19
N PRO A 98 2.73 -1.66 -1.88
CA PRO A 98 2.73 -1.30 -3.30
C PRO A 98 2.17 -2.40 -4.21
N CYS A 99 1.65 -2.03 -5.38
CA CYS A 99 0.85 -2.93 -6.21
C CYS A 99 1.58 -4.21 -6.62
N ASN A 100 2.86 -4.09 -6.97
CA ASN A 100 3.64 -5.21 -7.52
C ASN A 100 4.50 -5.90 -6.48
N LEU A 101 4.42 -5.49 -5.23
CA LEU A 101 5.19 -6.14 -4.18
C LEU A 101 4.44 -7.40 -3.76
N GLN A 102 4.97 -8.56 -4.15
CA GLN A 102 4.59 -9.85 -3.58
C GLN A 102 5.83 -10.65 -3.19
N TRP A 103 6.22 -10.61 -1.90
CA TRP A 103 7.34 -11.39 -1.39
C TRP A 103 6.95 -12.76 -0.82
N GLY A 104 5.87 -13.37 -1.32
CA GLY A 104 5.40 -14.68 -0.86
C GLY A 104 5.27 -14.76 0.67
N GLN A 105 5.96 -15.71 1.30
CA GLN A 105 5.94 -15.86 2.77
C GLN A 105 6.59 -14.70 3.54
N LEU A 106 7.48 -13.94 2.90
CA LEU A 106 8.20 -12.85 3.57
C LEU A 106 7.30 -11.62 3.78
N GLU A 107 6.19 -11.50 3.06
CA GLU A 107 5.17 -10.50 3.40
C GLU A 107 4.44 -10.86 4.69
N GLN A 108 4.19 -12.16 4.88
CA GLN A 108 3.57 -12.67 6.10
C GLN A 108 4.49 -12.50 7.30
N PHE A 109 5.80 -12.34 7.11
CA PHE A 109 6.76 -12.20 8.20
C PHE A 109 6.39 -11.07 9.14
N MET A 110 5.99 -9.90 8.63
CA MET A 110 5.61 -8.77 9.48
C MET A 110 4.35 -9.08 10.29
N LYS A 111 3.37 -9.74 9.67
CA LYS A 111 2.18 -10.25 10.37
C LYS A 111 2.55 -11.24 11.46
N THR A 112 3.34 -12.27 11.14
CA THR A 112 3.83 -13.27 12.10
C THR A 112 4.58 -12.61 13.25
N LEU A 113 5.43 -11.64 12.96
CA LEU A 113 6.21 -10.91 13.94
C LEU A 113 5.31 -10.12 14.89
N THR A 114 4.28 -9.43 14.37
CA THR A 114 3.30 -8.72 15.21
C THR A 114 2.43 -9.67 16.04
N THR A 115 1.98 -10.79 15.46
CA THR A 115 1.20 -11.80 16.18
C THR A 115 2.03 -12.44 17.30
N ALA A 116 3.32 -12.72 17.05
CA ALA A 116 4.25 -13.22 18.06
C ALA A 116 4.61 -12.18 19.13
N GLY A 117 4.54 -10.89 18.79
CA GLY A 117 4.82 -9.75 19.67
C GLY A 117 3.81 -9.54 20.79
N GLY A 118 2.66 -10.21 20.73
CA GLY A 118 1.62 -10.20 21.76
C GLY A 118 0.44 -9.32 21.39
N ASP A 119 -0.67 -9.97 21.01
CA ASP A 119 -1.99 -9.37 20.74
C ASP A 119 -1.97 -8.06 19.94
N ILE A 120 -1.07 -7.93 18.96
CA ILE A 120 -1.02 -6.80 18.04
C ILE A 120 -1.80 -7.19 16.78
N HIS A 121 -2.80 -6.40 16.43
CA HIS A 121 -3.55 -6.58 15.20
C HIS A 121 -2.71 -6.16 14.00
N HIS A 122 -2.84 -6.86 12.88
CA HIS A 122 -2.14 -6.52 11.65
C HIS A 122 -3.08 -6.61 10.46
N PHE A 123 -3.28 -5.48 9.80
CA PHE A 123 -4.04 -5.35 8.56
C PHE A 123 -3.16 -4.71 7.50
N ALA A 124 -3.45 -4.98 6.24
CA ALA A 124 -2.76 -4.37 5.12
C ALA A 124 -3.79 -3.82 4.13
N TRP A 125 -3.59 -2.58 3.69
CA TRP A 125 -4.14 -2.08 2.44
C TRP A 125 -3.14 -2.43 1.33
N ARG A 126 -3.62 -3.14 0.31
CA ARG A 126 -2.81 -3.57 -0.82
C ARG A 126 -3.23 -2.75 -2.02
N CYS A 127 -2.27 -2.07 -2.62
CA CYS A 127 -2.48 -1.40 -3.90
C CYS A 127 -2.87 -2.44 -4.95
N GLU A 128 -3.92 -2.14 -5.70
CA GLU A 128 -4.45 -3.03 -6.76
C GLU A 128 -4.44 -2.38 -8.13
N ASN A 129 -4.56 -1.07 -8.15
CA ASN A 129 -4.49 -0.30 -9.37
C ASN A 129 -3.05 0.17 -9.59
N ILE A 130 -2.40 -0.36 -10.62
CA ILE A 130 -1.01 0.00 -10.93
C ILE A 130 -0.82 1.50 -11.21
N SER A 131 -1.89 2.23 -11.54
CA SER A 131 -1.83 3.69 -11.65
C SER A 131 -1.47 4.38 -10.33
N HIS A 132 -1.70 3.71 -9.20
CA HIS A 132 -1.33 4.16 -7.86
C HIS A 132 0.13 3.81 -7.51
N THR A 133 0.92 3.27 -8.43
CA THR A 133 2.35 3.01 -8.21
C THR A 133 3.19 3.84 -9.19
N HIS A 134 4.04 4.70 -8.63
CA HIS A 134 4.89 5.60 -9.39
C HIS A 134 6.35 5.18 -9.28
N HIS A 135 6.85 4.47 -10.29
CA HIS A 135 8.27 4.15 -10.38
C HIS A 135 9.12 5.42 -10.50
N HIS A 136 10.22 5.48 -9.75
CA HIS A 136 11.15 6.61 -9.81
C HIS A 136 11.89 6.69 -11.15
N GLU A 137 12.12 5.53 -11.79
CA GLU A 137 12.83 5.41 -13.07
C GLU A 137 11.86 5.07 -14.22
N ALA A 138 11.94 5.82 -15.32
CA ALA A 138 11.09 5.60 -16.49
C ALA A 138 11.29 4.22 -17.14
N ALA A 139 12.51 3.66 -17.09
CA ALA A 139 12.80 2.34 -17.62
C ALA A 139 12.07 1.24 -16.83
N GLN A 140 12.12 1.30 -15.50
CA GLN A 140 11.39 0.40 -14.61
C GLN A 140 9.89 0.54 -14.79
N ARG A 141 9.39 1.78 -14.91
CA ARG A 141 7.97 2.03 -15.22
C ARG A 141 7.55 1.29 -16.49
N ARG A 142 8.26 1.46 -17.60
CA ARG A 142 7.91 0.79 -18.87
C ARG A 142 7.91 -0.73 -18.73
N LYS A 143 8.86 -1.28 -17.97
CA LYS A 143 9.02 -2.72 -17.81
C LYS A 143 7.99 -3.35 -16.86
N PHE A 144 7.68 -2.71 -15.73
CA PHE A 144 6.94 -3.34 -14.63
C PHE A 144 5.54 -2.77 -14.40
N SER A 145 5.17 -1.63 -15.00
CA SER A 145 3.85 -1.00 -14.78
C SER A 145 2.64 -1.76 -15.32
N HIS A 146 2.85 -2.90 -15.97
CA HIS A 146 1.77 -3.79 -16.43
C HIS A 146 1.86 -5.18 -15.80
N TRP A 147 2.85 -5.42 -14.94
CA TRP A 147 3.03 -6.70 -14.28
C TRP A 147 2.08 -6.83 -13.10
N LEU A 148 1.44 -7.98 -13.00
CA LEU A 148 0.71 -8.42 -11.83
C LEU A 148 1.69 -8.85 -10.73
N GLN A 149 1.21 -8.91 -9.49
CA GLN A 149 1.97 -9.39 -8.34
C GLN A 149 2.69 -10.73 -8.59
N ARG A 150 1.97 -11.69 -9.17
CA ARG A 150 2.50 -13.03 -9.51
C ARG A 150 3.61 -13.02 -10.58
N GLU A 151 3.72 -11.95 -11.36
CA GLU A 151 4.74 -11.79 -12.39
C GLU A 151 6.01 -11.16 -11.82
N CYS A 152 5.89 -10.42 -10.70
CA CYS A 152 6.99 -9.73 -10.02
C CYS A 152 7.77 -10.62 -9.04
N MET A 153 8.23 -11.79 -9.50
CA MET A 153 8.94 -12.77 -8.64
C MET A 153 10.47 -12.73 -8.77
N GLY A 154 10.99 -12.01 -9.77
CA GLY A 154 12.43 -11.87 -10.00
C GLY A 154 13.08 -10.74 -9.19
N GLU A 155 14.38 -10.90 -8.88
CA GLU A 155 15.19 -9.91 -8.15
C GLU A 155 15.05 -8.50 -8.72
N GLU A 156 15.14 -8.35 -10.04
CA GLU A 156 15.02 -7.04 -10.71
C GLU A 156 13.66 -6.36 -10.47
N CYS A 157 12.57 -7.14 -10.50
CA CYS A 157 11.25 -6.58 -10.25
C CYS A 157 11.08 -6.21 -8.78
N VAL A 158 11.59 -7.06 -7.88
CA VAL A 158 11.61 -6.79 -6.45
C VAL A 158 12.37 -5.49 -6.13
N GLU A 159 13.55 -5.31 -6.73
CA GLU A 159 14.34 -4.08 -6.60
C GLU A 159 13.61 -2.85 -7.14
N ALA A 160 12.88 -2.99 -8.25
CA ALA A 160 12.05 -1.92 -8.78
C ALA A 160 10.86 -1.62 -7.87
N ALA A 161 10.22 -2.65 -7.30
CA ALA A 161 9.04 -2.52 -6.43
C ALA A 161 9.37 -1.88 -5.07
N VAL A 162 10.64 -1.89 -4.64
CA VAL A 162 11.10 -1.12 -3.47
C VAL A 162 11.49 0.33 -3.80
N LYS A 163 11.51 0.71 -5.09
CA LYS A 163 11.82 2.05 -5.60
C LYS A 163 10.62 2.70 -6.30
N VAL A 164 9.47 2.65 -5.63
CA VAL A 164 8.21 3.24 -6.10
C VAL A 164 7.63 4.17 -5.05
N ASP A 165 6.93 5.20 -5.49
CA ASP A 165 5.96 5.88 -4.64
C ASP A 165 4.59 5.24 -4.81
N VAL A 166 3.73 5.36 -3.81
CA VAL A 166 2.40 4.77 -3.77
C VAL A 166 1.37 5.86 -3.51
N GLU A 167 0.29 5.85 -4.28
CA GLU A 167 -0.91 6.63 -4.02
C GLU A 167 -1.91 5.73 -3.27
N VAL A 168 -2.32 6.14 -2.08
CA VAL A 168 -3.29 5.35 -1.30
C VAL A 168 -4.69 5.66 -1.80
N ASP A 169 -5.46 4.62 -2.14
CA ASP A 169 -6.90 4.78 -2.35
C ASP A 169 -7.56 5.10 -1.01
N LEU A 170 -7.95 6.37 -0.83
CA LEU A 170 -8.43 6.87 0.46
C LEU A 170 -9.78 6.29 0.85
N ASP A 171 -10.65 6.00 -0.12
CA ASP A 171 -11.98 5.41 0.15
C ASP A 171 -11.86 3.94 0.54
N GLU A 172 -10.95 3.21 -0.10
CA GLU A 172 -10.63 1.85 0.27
C GLU A 172 -9.94 1.78 1.64
N PHE A 173 -8.95 2.63 1.88
CA PHE A 173 -8.26 2.69 3.16
C PHE A 173 -9.23 3.05 4.30
N ARG A 174 -10.15 4.00 4.05
CA ARG A 174 -11.23 4.34 4.99
C ARG A 174 -12.14 3.14 5.29
N ARG A 175 -12.59 2.40 4.27
CA ARG A 175 -13.39 1.18 4.47
C ARG A 175 -12.65 0.15 5.32
N LEU A 176 -11.34 0.02 5.14
CA LEU A 176 -10.51 -0.86 5.98
C LEU A 176 -10.51 -0.40 7.45
N LEU A 177 -10.35 0.90 7.71
CA LEU A 177 -10.43 1.46 9.06
C LEU A 177 -11.81 1.25 9.68
N ASP A 178 -12.88 1.60 8.97
CA ASP A 178 -14.27 1.46 9.42
C ASP A 178 -14.63 0.02 9.76
N ALA A 179 -14.11 -0.94 8.99
CA ALA A 179 -14.33 -2.35 9.24
C ALA A 179 -13.59 -2.87 10.48
N ARG A 180 -12.43 -2.31 10.83
CA ARG A 180 -11.53 -2.90 11.84
C ARG A 180 -11.49 -2.14 13.16
N LEU A 181 -11.43 -0.81 13.12
CA LEU A 181 -11.29 0.01 14.33
C LEU A 181 -12.38 -0.25 15.38
N PRO A 182 -13.68 -0.37 15.04
CA PRO A 182 -14.70 -0.63 16.06
C PRO A 182 -14.45 -1.90 16.88
N GLN A 183 -13.97 -2.96 16.22
CA GLN A 183 -13.70 -4.25 16.87
C GLN A 183 -12.44 -4.18 17.76
N ILE A 184 -11.38 -3.49 17.29
CA ILE A 184 -10.15 -3.26 18.06
C ILE A 184 -10.47 -2.43 19.31
N LEU A 185 -11.25 -1.35 19.16
CA LEU A 185 -11.65 -0.48 20.26
C LEU A 185 -12.58 -1.18 21.26
N ALA A 186 -13.33 -2.19 20.81
CA ALA A 186 -14.11 -3.06 21.68
C ALA A 186 -13.24 -4.05 22.49
N GLY A 187 -11.93 -4.11 22.21
CA GLY A 187 -10.98 -4.99 22.90
C GLY A 187 -11.02 -6.42 22.40
N GLU A 188 -11.47 -6.65 21.16
CA GLU A 188 -11.30 -7.95 20.53
C GLU A 188 -9.82 -8.29 20.37
N SER A 189 -9.49 -9.57 20.42
CA SER A 189 -8.10 -10.03 20.30
C SER A 189 -7.64 -10.05 18.84
N ALA A 190 -6.33 -9.93 18.62
CA ALA A 190 -5.72 -10.11 17.30
C ALA A 190 -6.02 -11.49 16.72
N GLN A 191 -6.20 -12.52 17.56
CA GLN A 191 -6.56 -13.85 17.11
C GLN A 191 -8.02 -13.96 16.63
N SER A 192 -8.98 -13.28 17.27
CA SER A 192 -10.39 -13.30 16.85
C SER A 192 -10.62 -12.49 15.57
N LEU A 193 -9.84 -11.41 15.41
CA LEU A 193 -9.86 -10.57 14.21
C LEU A 193 -8.88 -11.03 13.12
N ASP A 194 -8.25 -12.20 13.29
CA ASP A 194 -7.26 -12.68 12.35
C ASP A 194 -7.92 -12.94 10.99
N VAL A 195 -7.39 -12.27 9.98
CA VAL A 195 -7.77 -12.51 8.60
C VAL A 195 -6.64 -13.29 7.96
N LYS A 196 -6.95 -14.44 7.36
CA LYS A 196 -5.93 -15.20 6.63
C LYS A 196 -5.28 -14.29 5.59
N TRP A 197 -3.98 -14.45 5.36
CA TRP A 197 -3.24 -13.53 4.49
C TRP A 197 -3.80 -13.49 3.06
N GLU A 198 -4.36 -14.62 2.63
CA GLU A 198 -5.02 -14.82 1.33
C GLU A 198 -6.42 -14.20 1.29
N ASP A 199 -7.10 -14.15 2.44
CA ASP A 199 -8.45 -13.61 2.61
C ASP A 199 -8.42 -12.14 3.09
N MET A 200 -7.23 -11.61 3.41
CA MET A 200 -7.05 -10.19 3.70
C MET A 200 -7.55 -9.47 2.47
N PRO A 201 -8.51 -8.56 2.61
CA PRO A 201 -9.15 -7.93 1.47
C PRO A 201 -8.07 -7.22 0.65
N THR A 202 -7.59 -7.92 -0.38
CA THR A 202 -7.43 -7.31 -1.69
C THR A 202 -8.87 -7.06 -2.10
N LEU A 203 -9.38 -5.83 -2.03
CA LEU A 203 -10.69 -5.52 -2.62
C LEU A 203 -10.67 -5.58 -4.17
N TYR A 204 -9.78 -6.41 -4.71
CA TYR A 204 -9.55 -6.67 -6.11
C TYR A 204 -10.78 -7.26 -6.76
N LYS A 205 -11.46 -6.38 -7.49
CA LYS A 205 -11.97 -6.78 -8.81
C LYS A 205 -10.87 -6.45 -9.82
N PRO A 206 -10.41 -7.41 -10.64
CA PRO A 206 -9.66 -7.08 -11.83
C PRO A 206 -10.36 -5.95 -12.56
N ALA A 207 -9.63 -4.89 -12.89
CA ALA A 207 -10.07 -4.02 -13.97
C ALA A 207 -10.32 -4.93 -15.18
N ALA A 208 -11.47 -4.76 -15.84
CA ALA A 208 -11.68 -5.41 -17.13
C ALA A 208 -10.45 -5.10 -18.00
N PRO A 209 -9.92 -6.08 -18.76
CA PRO A 209 -8.78 -5.83 -19.63
C PRO A 209 -9.07 -4.58 -20.45
N VAL A 210 -8.17 -3.60 -20.38
CA VAL A 210 -8.24 -2.42 -21.24
C VAL A 210 -8.05 -2.99 -22.64
N GLU A 211 -9.13 -3.08 -23.41
CA GLU A 211 -9.05 -3.41 -24.82
C GLU A 211 -8.08 -2.40 -25.44
N SER A 212 -6.92 -2.91 -25.87
CA SER A 212 -5.86 -2.08 -26.42
C SER A 212 -6.41 -1.31 -27.60
N GLU A 213 -6.28 0.02 -27.59
CA GLU A 213 -6.66 0.91 -28.69
C GLU A 213 -5.97 0.56 -30.02
N GLU A 214 -4.97 -0.34 -30.02
CA GLU A 214 -4.36 -0.90 -31.24
C GLU A 214 -5.33 -1.74 -32.08
N GLU A 215 -6.33 -2.44 -31.51
CA GLU A 215 -7.31 -3.19 -32.32
C GLU A 215 -8.38 -2.28 -32.96
N ALA A 216 -8.59 -1.08 -32.42
CA ALA A 216 -9.49 -0.09 -33.03
C ALA A 216 -8.85 0.64 -34.24
N SER A 217 -7.52 0.66 -34.32
CA SER A 217 -6.76 1.23 -35.44
C SER A 217 -6.79 0.32 -36.68
N ASP A 218 -6.65 -1.00 -36.49
CA ASP A 218 -6.59 -1.94 -37.61
C ASP A 218 -7.97 -2.20 -38.26
N ALA A 219 -9.06 -2.12 -37.50
CA ALA A 219 -10.42 -2.20 -38.04
C ALA A 219 -10.81 -0.98 -38.92
N ALA A 220 -10.18 0.18 -38.69
CA ALA A 220 -10.39 1.37 -39.52
C ALA A 220 -9.54 1.37 -40.81
N ALA A 221 -8.43 0.63 -40.84
CA ALA A 221 -7.58 0.50 -42.01
C ALA A 221 -8.15 -0.47 -43.07
N GLU A 222 -8.85 -1.53 -42.66
CA GLU A 222 -9.49 -2.46 -43.61
C GLU A 222 -10.75 -1.91 -44.28
N GLN A 223 -11.46 -0.94 -43.69
CA GLN A 223 -12.64 -0.30 -44.31
C GLN A 223 -12.30 0.82 -45.30
N GLY A 224 -11.02 1.24 -45.40
CA GLY A 224 -10.56 2.28 -46.33
C GLY A 224 -10.09 1.76 -47.70
N ALA A 225 -9.92 0.44 -47.87
CA ALA A 225 -9.29 -0.13 -49.07
C ALA A 225 -10.29 -0.57 -50.17
N GLU A 226 -11.61 -0.56 -49.92
CA GLU A 226 -12.63 -1.06 -50.86
C GLU A 226 -13.39 0.05 -51.60
N MET A 227 -12.73 1.16 -51.96
CA MET A 227 -13.38 2.25 -52.71
C MET A 227 -12.58 2.88 -53.86
N ALA A 228 -11.56 2.20 -54.38
CA ALA A 228 -10.79 2.65 -55.55
C ALA A 228 -10.92 1.69 -56.74
N ALA A 229 -12.13 1.51 -57.27
CA ALA A 229 -12.34 0.94 -58.60
C ALA A 229 -12.33 2.07 -59.66
N PRO A 230 -11.56 1.96 -60.76
CA PRO A 230 -11.49 2.99 -61.78
C PRO A 230 -12.80 3.06 -62.60
N ARG A 231 -13.44 4.24 -62.60
CA ARG A 231 -14.56 4.54 -63.51
C ARG A 231 -14.05 4.62 -64.94
N SER A 232 -14.54 3.72 -65.80
CA SER A 232 -14.33 3.82 -67.24
C SER A 232 -15.09 5.02 -67.81
N THR A 233 -14.40 5.84 -68.60
CA THR A 233 -14.97 6.95 -69.36
C THR A 233 -15.57 6.43 -70.67
N PRO A 234 -16.81 6.81 -71.03
CA PRO A 234 -17.38 6.45 -72.31
C PRO A 234 -16.83 7.36 -73.42
N ALA A 235 -16.54 6.75 -74.58
CA ALA A 235 -16.06 7.43 -75.78
C ALA A 235 -17.15 8.34 -76.40
N PRO A 236 -16.76 9.46 -77.05
CA PRO A 236 -17.71 10.39 -77.65
C PRO A 236 -18.29 9.85 -78.97
N PRO A 237 -19.56 10.17 -79.28
CA PRO A 237 -20.20 9.74 -80.52
C PRO A 237 -19.70 10.56 -81.72
N LYS A 238 -19.69 9.92 -82.90
CA LYS A 238 -19.48 10.55 -84.22
C LYS A 238 -20.82 10.94 -84.83
#